data_AF-A0AAV5GSI2-F1
#
_entry.id   AF-A0AAV5GSI2-F1
#
_cell.length_a   1.000
_cell.length_b   1.000
_cell.length_c   1.000
_cell.angle_alpha   90.00
_cell.angle_beta   90.00
_cell.angle_gamma   90.00
#
_symmetry.space_group_name_H-M   'P 1'
#
loop_
_entity.id
_entity.type
_entity.pdbx_description
1 polymer ?
#
loop_
_entity_poly.entity_id
_entity_poly.type
_entity_poly.pdbx_seq_one_letter_code
_entity_poly.pdbx_strand_id
1 'polypeptide(L)'
;MLSSAVLAVGAAALVAAQAPSYAPIRVDCPSDSILSDAGNPLEGTQQLPQGEQDYISRRRSQVLPNQWQAYLQDNATGSTGYDAVQIAQQQPNLQVPGIAVSGGGLRASLFGAGTISALDNRNSSTAGGLLQLATYLTGLSGGSWTVTSIALNDLEPIYSLVLGINDSTSGGWLLDRDILAPGGIISFGNNGDYYDTLEADVRAKADAGFPISLTDLWGRALSYHFLNETNEDNFYSTSAPHDQGTLFSAIKYTQNFQSAAMPLPILVTTSRVSEESQQANDSTTVIPLENVGFEISPYSFGSFEPGLAAYIPTEYLGTQLDNGQPTNRCVQYFDNAGFAMGSSASLFNAVQESFAGAAFADVISYLLQAITDLDPPEGSVDLVANYPNSFMNYNPSTGYSFQSAGNEILQITDGVSPQLASPLSPSPGSL
;
A
#
# COMPACT_ATOMS: atom_id res chain seq x y z
N MET A 1 1.50 0.36 -56.76
CA MET A 1 2.22 0.27 -55.47
C MET A 1 1.72 1.40 -54.58
N LEU A 2 1.69 1.15 -53.28
CA LEU A 2 1.15 1.97 -52.17
C LEU A 2 -0.31 1.64 -51.82
N SER A 3 -0.43 0.60 -51.00
CA SER A 3 -1.60 0.29 -50.18
C SER A 3 -1.49 1.12 -48.90
N SER A 4 -2.51 1.92 -48.61
CA SER A 4 -2.60 2.73 -47.38
C SER A 4 -2.93 1.82 -46.20
N ALA A 5 -2.05 1.80 -45.20
CA ALA A 5 -2.32 1.20 -43.90
C ALA A 5 -3.19 2.14 -43.08
N VAL A 6 -4.37 1.67 -42.67
CA VAL A 6 -5.25 2.32 -41.71
C VAL A 6 -4.67 2.06 -40.31
N LEU A 7 -4.17 3.11 -39.64
CA LEU A 7 -3.93 3.06 -38.20
C LEU A 7 -5.28 3.08 -37.49
N ALA A 8 -5.62 1.98 -36.82
CA ALA A 8 -6.64 1.98 -35.78
C ALA A 8 -6.05 2.67 -34.54
N VAL A 9 -6.44 3.92 -34.32
CA VAL A 9 -6.19 4.61 -33.05
C VAL A 9 -7.28 4.15 -32.09
N GLY A 10 -6.89 3.30 -31.13
CA GLY A 10 -7.74 2.93 -30.00
C GLY A 10 -8.05 4.18 -29.16
N ALA A 11 -9.31 4.32 -28.77
CA ALA A 11 -9.79 5.44 -27.97
C ALA A 11 -9.16 5.42 -26.58
N ALA A 12 -8.15 6.26 -26.36
CA ALA A 12 -7.80 6.71 -25.02
C ALA A 12 -8.89 7.69 -24.58
N ALA A 13 -9.68 7.33 -23.58
CA ALA A 13 -10.58 8.26 -22.93
C ALA A 13 -9.76 9.44 -22.39
N LEU A 14 -10.15 10.67 -22.75
CA LEU A 14 -9.64 11.87 -22.09
C LEU A 14 -10.11 11.84 -20.64
N VAL A 15 -9.25 11.35 -19.73
CA VAL A 15 -9.36 11.68 -18.32
C VAL A 15 -8.92 13.13 -18.22
N ALA A 16 -9.86 14.04 -17.96
CA ALA A 16 -9.52 15.40 -17.60
C ALA A 16 -8.63 15.32 -16.34
N ALA A 17 -7.41 15.87 -16.40
CA ALA A 17 -6.52 15.93 -15.25
C ALA A 17 -7.23 16.68 -14.11
N GLN A 18 -7.69 15.93 -13.10
CA GLN A 18 -8.28 16.50 -11.90
C GLN A 18 -7.17 17.20 -11.11
N ALA A 19 -7.50 18.32 -10.47
CA ALA A 19 -6.60 18.91 -9.48
C ALA A 19 -6.37 17.88 -8.35
N PRO A 20 -5.15 17.79 -7.78
CA PRO A 20 -4.87 16.86 -6.68
C PRO A 20 -5.89 17.04 -5.55
N SER A 21 -6.57 15.98 -5.16
CA SER A 21 -7.56 15.98 -4.08
C SER A 21 -7.57 14.61 -3.40
N TYR A 22 -7.86 14.61 -2.09
CA TYR A 22 -8.07 13.38 -1.34
C TYR A 22 -9.41 12.70 -1.66
N ALA A 23 -10.35 13.44 -2.26
CA ALA A 23 -11.68 12.94 -2.58
C ALA A 23 -11.66 12.00 -3.80
N PRO A 24 -12.13 10.74 -3.65
CA PRO A 24 -12.34 9.85 -4.78
C PRO A 24 -13.45 10.38 -5.69
N ILE A 25 -13.49 9.90 -6.94
CA ILE A 25 -14.51 10.29 -7.90
C ILE A 25 -15.27 9.10 -8.45
N ARG A 26 -16.51 9.36 -8.90
CA ARG A 26 -17.35 8.38 -9.59
C ARG A 26 -17.19 8.51 -11.10
N VAL A 27 -16.85 7.42 -11.75
CA VAL A 27 -16.62 7.30 -13.20
C VAL A 27 -17.52 6.21 -13.80
N ASP A 28 -17.63 6.20 -15.12
CA ASP A 28 -18.34 5.11 -15.79
C ASP A 28 -17.52 3.83 -15.70
N CYS A 29 -18.19 2.71 -15.39
CA CYS A 29 -17.51 1.43 -15.27
C CYS A 29 -17.02 0.93 -16.64
N PRO A 30 -15.88 0.22 -16.68
CA PRO A 30 -15.47 -0.48 -17.89
C PRO A 30 -16.51 -1.53 -18.31
N SER A 31 -16.48 -1.90 -19.60
CA SER A 31 -17.38 -2.93 -20.14
C SER A 31 -17.08 -4.32 -19.59
N ASP A 32 -15.81 -4.58 -19.28
CA ASP A 32 -15.36 -5.84 -18.70
C ASP A 32 -15.52 -5.80 -17.17
N SER A 33 -15.75 -6.98 -16.57
CA SER A 33 -15.82 -7.11 -15.11
C SER A 33 -14.53 -6.61 -14.47
N ILE A 34 -14.66 -5.77 -13.44
CA ILE A 34 -13.50 -5.37 -12.62
C ILE A 34 -13.17 -6.42 -11.56
N LEU A 35 -14.08 -7.33 -11.22
CA LEU A 35 -13.80 -8.44 -10.31
C LEU A 35 -13.24 -9.63 -11.07
N SER A 36 -12.11 -10.15 -10.60
CA SER A 36 -11.42 -11.33 -11.14
C SER A 36 -11.33 -12.43 -10.09
N ASP A 37 -11.55 -13.68 -10.51
CA ASP A 37 -11.24 -14.87 -9.71
C ASP A 37 -9.72 -15.09 -9.72
N ALA A 38 -9.12 -15.23 -8.54
CA ALA A 38 -7.70 -15.46 -8.36
C ALA A 38 -7.30 -16.94 -8.49
N GLY A 39 -8.26 -17.84 -8.65
CA GLY A 39 -8.08 -19.29 -8.71
C GLY A 39 -7.96 -19.95 -7.33
N ASN A 40 -7.99 -21.28 -7.30
CA ASN A 40 -8.01 -22.04 -6.05
C ASN A 40 -6.59 -22.42 -5.60
N PRO A 41 -6.08 -21.88 -4.45
CA PRO A 41 -4.78 -22.26 -3.89
C PRO A 41 -4.65 -23.75 -3.58
N LEU A 42 -5.75 -24.41 -3.20
CA LEU A 42 -5.74 -25.83 -2.84
C LEU A 42 -5.66 -26.75 -4.06
N GLU A 43 -5.99 -26.24 -5.24
CA GLU A 43 -5.91 -26.97 -6.51
C GLU A 43 -4.71 -26.52 -7.37
N GLY A 44 -3.94 -25.52 -6.90
CA GLY A 44 -2.81 -24.98 -7.66
C GLY A 44 -3.23 -24.26 -8.94
N THR A 45 -4.46 -23.73 -9.00
CA THR A 45 -5.01 -23.06 -10.19
C THR A 45 -4.91 -21.54 -10.12
N GLN A 46 -4.19 -21.02 -9.12
CA GLN A 46 -4.11 -19.59 -8.88
C GLN A 46 -3.38 -18.84 -9.99
N GLN A 47 -3.86 -17.63 -10.26
CA GLN A 47 -3.30 -16.75 -11.27
C GLN A 47 -3.11 -15.35 -10.73
N LEU A 48 -1.94 -14.78 -11.00
CA LEU A 48 -1.66 -13.37 -10.72
C LEU A 48 -2.43 -12.47 -11.69
N PRO A 49 -2.68 -11.20 -11.34
CA PRO A 49 -3.18 -10.20 -12.29
C PRO A 49 -2.29 -10.13 -13.52
N GLN A 50 -2.87 -9.96 -14.71
CA GLN A 50 -2.11 -9.95 -15.97
C GLN A 50 -0.95 -8.93 -15.96
N GLY A 51 -1.20 -7.72 -15.44
CA GLY A 51 -0.17 -6.69 -15.34
C GLY A 51 1.01 -7.10 -14.45
N GLU A 52 0.75 -7.85 -13.39
CA GLU A 52 1.79 -8.40 -12.54
C GLU A 52 2.56 -9.54 -13.23
N GLN A 53 1.86 -10.46 -13.91
CA GLN A 53 2.50 -11.50 -14.72
C GLN A 53 3.46 -10.90 -15.76
N ASP A 54 3.00 -9.87 -16.47
CA ASP A 54 3.80 -9.17 -17.48
C ASP A 54 5.00 -8.45 -16.86
N TYR A 55 4.82 -7.83 -15.69
CA TYR A 55 5.90 -7.19 -14.94
C TYR A 55 6.99 -8.19 -14.55
N ILE A 56 6.60 -9.29 -13.91
CA ILE A 56 7.52 -10.33 -13.44
C ILE A 56 8.23 -10.98 -14.62
N SER A 57 7.51 -11.26 -15.72
CA SER A 57 8.08 -11.80 -16.94
C SER A 57 9.16 -10.88 -17.54
N ARG A 58 8.89 -9.57 -17.61
CA ARG A 58 9.89 -8.57 -18.05
C ARG A 58 11.08 -8.51 -17.10
N ARG A 59 10.86 -8.47 -15.79
CA ARG A 59 11.94 -8.46 -14.78
C ARG A 59 12.83 -9.70 -14.92
N ARG A 60 12.24 -10.90 -15.00
CA ARG A 60 12.96 -12.18 -15.15
C ARG A 60 13.75 -12.29 -16.45
N SER A 61 13.20 -11.82 -17.56
CA SER A 61 13.85 -11.97 -18.86
C SER A 61 14.85 -10.85 -19.18
N GLN A 62 14.64 -9.63 -18.69
CA GLN A 62 15.40 -8.44 -19.12
C GLN A 62 16.30 -7.85 -18.04
N VAL A 63 15.94 -7.98 -16.76
CA VAL A 63 16.64 -7.32 -15.65
C VAL A 63 17.49 -8.31 -14.86
N LEU A 64 16.87 -9.38 -14.36
CA LEU A 64 17.50 -10.32 -13.42
C LEU A 64 18.75 -11.03 -13.95
N PRO A 65 18.87 -11.41 -15.23
CA PRO A 65 20.08 -12.09 -15.72
C PRO A 65 21.35 -11.25 -15.50
N ASN A 66 21.28 -9.95 -15.79
CA ASN A 66 22.39 -9.03 -15.59
C ASN A 66 22.65 -8.76 -14.10
N GLN A 67 21.60 -8.67 -13.27
CA GLN A 67 21.75 -8.48 -11.83
C GLN A 67 22.38 -9.70 -11.15
N TRP A 68 21.98 -10.91 -11.52
CA TRP A 68 22.61 -12.15 -11.05
C TRP A 68 24.07 -12.24 -11.47
N GLN A 69 24.36 -11.92 -12.72
CA GLN A 69 25.73 -11.87 -13.20
C GLN A 69 26.57 -10.85 -12.43
N ALA A 70 26.03 -9.67 -12.12
CA ALA A 70 26.73 -8.64 -11.34
C ALA A 70 26.96 -9.07 -9.88
N TYR A 71 25.96 -9.68 -9.25
CA TYR A 71 26.00 -10.11 -7.85
C TYR A 71 26.95 -11.29 -7.61
N LEU A 72 26.98 -12.26 -8.52
CA LEU A 72 27.78 -13.48 -8.37
C LEU A 72 29.22 -13.34 -8.88
N GLN A 73 29.59 -12.22 -9.53
CA GLN A 73 30.95 -11.99 -9.98
C GLN A 73 31.94 -11.94 -8.79
N ASP A 74 33.12 -12.53 -8.98
CA ASP A 74 34.15 -12.74 -7.94
C ASP A 74 34.57 -11.46 -7.19
N ASN A 75 34.44 -10.28 -7.79
CA ASN A 75 34.73 -9.00 -7.14
C ASN A 75 33.64 -8.54 -6.16
N ALA A 76 32.42 -9.08 -6.23
CA ALA A 76 31.28 -8.72 -5.38
C ALA A 76 31.13 -9.62 -4.14
N THR A 77 31.49 -10.91 -4.23
CA THR A 77 31.27 -11.90 -3.16
C THR A 77 32.54 -12.60 -2.67
N GLY A 78 33.70 -12.35 -3.31
CA GLY A 78 34.85 -13.25 -3.26
C GLY A 78 34.62 -14.45 -4.18
N SER A 79 35.68 -15.14 -4.62
CA SER A 79 35.49 -16.27 -5.55
C SER A 79 34.62 -17.35 -4.92
N THR A 80 33.41 -17.51 -5.44
CA THR A 80 32.47 -18.55 -4.98
C THR A 80 32.90 -19.95 -5.43
N GLY A 81 33.87 -20.01 -6.36
CA GLY A 81 34.28 -21.24 -7.05
C GLY A 81 33.33 -21.70 -8.14
N TYR A 82 32.24 -20.95 -8.39
CA TYR A 82 31.24 -21.24 -9.42
C TYR A 82 31.33 -20.25 -10.58
N ASP A 83 31.05 -20.72 -11.80
CA ASP A 83 30.87 -19.84 -12.95
C ASP A 83 29.49 -19.17 -12.87
N ALA A 84 29.47 -17.99 -12.27
CA ALA A 84 28.32 -17.11 -12.13
C ALA A 84 27.59 -16.84 -13.46
N VAL A 85 28.36 -16.68 -14.55
CA VAL A 85 27.81 -16.41 -15.89
C VAL A 85 27.11 -17.65 -16.39
N GLN A 86 27.73 -18.82 -16.22
CA GLN A 86 27.12 -20.10 -16.58
C GLN A 86 25.84 -20.37 -15.79
N ILE A 87 25.83 -20.12 -14.47
CA ILE A 87 24.64 -20.29 -13.62
C ILE A 87 23.50 -19.38 -14.08
N ALA A 88 23.75 -18.09 -14.25
CA ALA A 88 22.75 -17.13 -14.68
C ALA A 88 22.20 -17.44 -16.09
N GLN A 89 23.04 -17.93 -17.00
CA GLN A 89 22.63 -18.31 -18.35
C GLN A 89 21.89 -19.65 -18.42
N GLN A 90 22.23 -20.61 -17.55
CA GLN A 90 21.62 -21.95 -17.53
C GLN A 90 20.35 -22.04 -16.68
N GLN A 91 20.11 -21.07 -15.79
CA GLN A 91 18.95 -21.01 -14.89
C GLN A 91 18.14 -19.72 -15.14
N PRO A 92 17.42 -19.60 -16.28
CA PRO A 92 16.58 -18.44 -16.56
C PRO A 92 15.44 -18.24 -15.53
N ASN A 93 15.18 -19.24 -14.69
CA ASN A 93 14.20 -19.24 -13.61
C ASN A 93 14.85 -19.28 -12.22
N LEU A 94 16.07 -18.72 -12.06
CA LEU A 94 16.69 -18.58 -10.75
C LEU A 94 15.67 -17.96 -9.79
N GLN A 95 15.26 -18.74 -8.79
CA GLN A 95 14.33 -18.28 -7.78
C GLN A 95 14.94 -17.07 -7.08
N VAL A 96 14.12 -16.06 -6.91
CA VAL A 96 14.55 -14.77 -6.41
C VAL A 96 13.87 -14.51 -5.07
N PRO A 97 14.61 -14.07 -4.05
CA PRO A 97 14.01 -13.78 -2.75
C PRO A 97 13.02 -12.62 -2.86
N GLY A 98 11.91 -12.71 -2.12
CA GLY A 98 11.14 -11.53 -1.73
C GLY A 98 11.81 -10.85 -0.53
N ILE A 99 11.71 -9.52 -0.44
CA ILE A 99 12.07 -8.77 0.76
C ILE A 99 10.77 -8.41 1.49
N ALA A 100 10.74 -8.63 2.79
CA ALA A 100 9.59 -8.37 3.65
C ALA A 100 10.00 -7.46 4.81
N VAL A 101 9.31 -6.33 4.97
CA VAL A 101 9.50 -5.38 6.06
C VAL A 101 8.33 -5.51 7.03
N SER A 102 8.62 -5.94 8.26
CA SER A 102 7.61 -6.19 9.28
C SER A 102 7.00 -4.91 9.86
N GLY A 103 6.01 -5.09 10.74
CA GLY A 103 5.38 -3.99 11.47
C GLY A 103 6.10 -3.54 12.74
N GLY A 104 5.67 -2.39 13.27
CA GLY A 104 6.26 -1.77 14.46
C GLY A 104 6.54 -0.27 14.34
N GLY A 105 5.70 0.46 13.58
CA GLY A 105 5.79 1.91 13.40
C GLY A 105 7.17 2.40 12.93
N LEU A 106 7.61 3.54 13.46
CA LEU A 106 8.90 4.17 13.11
C LEU A 106 10.09 3.22 13.32
N ARG A 107 10.07 2.39 14.36
CA ARG A 107 11.14 1.41 14.64
C ARG A 107 11.31 0.44 13.47
N ALA A 108 10.20 -0.15 13.01
CA ALA A 108 10.24 -1.08 11.88
C ALA A 108 10.58 -0.36 10.57
N SER A 109 10.05 0.86 10.39
CA SER A 109 10.33 1.68 9.21
C SER A 109 11.83 1.96 9.06
N LEU A 110 12.46 2.45 10.13
CA LEU A 110 13.89 2.79 10.17
C LEU A 110 14.80 1.55 10.11
N PHE A 111 14.41 0.47 10.78
CA PHE A 111 15.14 -0.79 10.69
C PHE A 111 15.08 -1.37 9.26
N GLY A 112 13.90 -1.32 8.64
CA GLY A 112 13.69 -1.68 7.25
C GLY A 112 14.52 -0.82 6.31
N ALA A 113 14.52 0.50 6.50
CA ALA A 113 15.33 1.44 5.71
C ALA A 113 16.82 1.16 5.81
N GLY A 114 17.35 0.94 7.03
CA GLY A 114 18.76 0.58 7.24
C GLY A 114 19.12 -0.77 6.59
N THR A 115 18.22 -1.75 6.69
CA THR A 115 18.42 -3.07 6.06
C THR A 115 18.42 -2.96 4.54
N ILE A 116 17.42 -2.29 3.95
CA ILE A 116 17.33 -2.05 2.51
C ILE A 116 18.56 -1.29 2.00
N SER A 117 19.03 -0.30 2.77
CA SER A 117 20.27 0.43 2.46
C SER A 117 21.48 -0.51 2.32
N ALA A 118 21.59 -1.51 3.19
CA ALA A 118 22.65 -2.51 3.13
C ALA A 118 22.47 -3.55 2.01
N LEU A 119 21.24 -3.79 1.55
CA LEU A 119 20.93 -4.71 0.44
C LEU A 119 21.05 -4.04 -0.94
N ASP A 120 21.18 -2.72 -0.98
CA ASP A 120 21.28 -1.92 -2.20
C ASP A 120 22.73 -1.88 -2.73
N ASN A 121 22.96 -2.28 -3.98
CA ASN A 121 24.30 -2.23 -4.59
C ASN A 121 24.80 -0.81 -4.89
N ARG A 122 23.94 0.20 -4.76
CA ARG A 122 24.34 1.61 -4.85
C ARG A 122 25.08 2.09 -3.60
N ASN A 123 25.05 1.29 -2.53
CA ASN A 123 25.82 1.49 -1.31
C ASN A 123 26.96 0.47 -1.20
N SER A 124 28.00 0.82 -0.41
CA SER A 124 29.13 -0.07 -0.16
C SER A 124 28.81 -1.07 0.96
N SER A 125 28.27 -2.23 0.60
CA SER A 125 27.91 -3.33 1.51
C SER A 125 28.17 -4.68 0.88
N THR A 126 28.58 -5.67 1.68
CA THR A 126 28.77 -7.07 1.22
C THR A 126 27.46 -7.77 0.87
N ALA A 127 26.32 -7.24 1.33
CA ALA A 127 24.98 -7.72 0.97
C ALA A 127 24.35 -6.93 -0.19
N GLY A 128 25.06 -5.93 -0.73
CA GLY A 128 24.60 -5.09 -1.81
C GLY A 128 24.24 -5.90 -3.06
N GLY A 129 23.13 -5.55 -3.70
CA GLY A 129 22.62 -6.22 -4.91
C GLY A 129 21.44 -7.13 -4.63
N LEU A 130 21.22 -7.55 -3.38
CA LEU A 130 20.04 -8.34 -3.00
C LEU A 130 18.73 -7.57 -3.23
N LEU A 131 18.72 -6.25 -3.04
CA LEU A 131 17.57 -5.42 -3.38
C LEU A 131 17.30 -5.45 -4.90
N GLN A 132 18.34 -5.30 -5.72
CA GLN A 132 18.22 -5.34 -7.18
C GLN A 132 17.84 -6.72 -7.70
N LEU A 133 18.16 -7.78 -6.97
CA LEU A 133 17.70 -9.12 -7.26
C LEU A 133 16.23 -9.29 -6.90
N ALA A 134 15.74 -8.81 -5.75
CA ALA A 134 14.42 -9.14 -5.21
C ALA A 134 13.25 -8.99 -6.21
N THR A 135 12.31 -9.94 -6.24
CA THR A 135 11.13 -9.84 -7.14
C THR A 135 10.04 -8.97 -6.52
N TYR A 136 9.84 -9.12 -5.21
CA TYR A 136 8.83 -8.42 -4.43
C TYR A 136 9.47 -7.68 -3.26
N LEU A 137 8.92 -6.52 -2.94
CA LEU A 137 9.21 -5.77 -1.73
C LEU A 137 7.88 -5.55 -0.98
N THR A 138 7.72 -6.25 0.13
CA THR A 138 6.44 -6.31 0.85
C THR A 138 6.57 -5.61 2.20
N GLY A 139 5.50 -4.95 2.64
CA GLY A 139 5.49 -4.20 3.89
C GLY A 139 4.13 -4.25 4.56
N LEU A 140 4.13 -4.31 5.89
CA LEU A 140 2.92 -4.13 6.69
C LEU A 140 3.19 -3.15 7.83
N SER A 141 2.16 -2.44 8.30
CA SER A 141 2.27 -1.47 9.39
C SER A 141 3.40 -0.46 9.13
N GLY A 142 4.30 -0.22 10.08
CA GLY A 142 5.51 0.60 9.85
C GLY A 142 6.33 0.21 8.60
N GLY A 143 6.41 -1.08 8.26
CA GLY A 143 7.06 -1.52 7.03
C GLY A 143 6.39 -1.00 5.76
N SER A 144 5.07 -0.78 5.79
CA SER A 144 4.33 -0.19 4.66
C SER A 144 4.78 1.25 4.35
N TRP A 145 5.22 2.01 5.36
CA TRP A 145 5.70 3.38 5.18
C TRP A 145 6.99 3.39 4.38
N THR A 146 7.92 2.51 4.74
CA THR A 146 9.18 2.32 4.01
C THR A 146 8.95 1.86 2.58
N VAL A 147 8.11 0.84 2.36
CA VAL A 147 7.84 0.30 1.02
C VAL A 147 7.17 1.32 0.12
N THR A 148 6.17 2.03 0.63
CA THR A 148 5.44 3.06 -0.13
C THR A 148 6.34 4.23 -0.48
N SER A 149 7.11 4.74 0.50
CA SER A 149 8.02 5.87 0.30
C SER A 149 9.09 5.56 -0.76
N ILE A 150 9.71 4.37 -0.72
CA ILE A 150 10.67 3.91 -1.73
C ILE A 150 10.03 3.81 -3.12
N ALA A 151 8.84 3.21 -3.20
CA ALA A 151 8.21 2.91 -4.47
C ALA A 151 7.73 4.17 -5.21
N LEU A 152 7.17 5.13 -4.46
CA LEU A 152 6.71 6.40 -5.03
C LEU A 152 7.87 7.35 -5.37
N ASN A 153 8.97 7.27 -4.62
CA ASN A 153 10.22 7.97 -4.95
C ASN A 153 11.11 7.18 -5.91
N ASP A 154 10.49 6.43 -6.83
CA ASP A 154 11.15 5.78 -7.94
C ASP A 154 12.39 4.95 -7.56
N LEU A 155 12.32 4.20 -6.45
CA LEU A 155 13.43 3.40 -5.92
C LEU A 155 14.70 4.23 -5.63
N GLU A 156 14.55 5.49 -5.19
CA GLU A 156 15.68 6.30 -4.73
C GLU A 156 16.48 5.54 -3.64
N PRO A 157 17.83 5.65 -3.60
CA PRO A 157 18.61 5.08 -2.50
C PRO A 157 18.06 5.52 -1.15
N ILE A 158 17.57 4.55 -0.36
CA ILE A 158 16.77 4.83 0.84
C ILE A 158 17.49 5.71 1.87
N TYR A 159 18.83 5.66 1.93
CA TYR A 159 19.59 6.54 2.80
C TYR A 159 19.46 8.02 2.41
N SER A 160 19.52 8.33 1.10
CA SER A 160 19.28 9.68 0.59
C SER A 160 17.84 10.11 0.80
N LEU A 161 16.91 9.21 0.53
CA LEU A 161 15.48 9.44 0.68
C LEU A 161 15.08 9.78 2.13
N VAL A 162 15.62 9.05 3.11
CA VAL A 162 15.33 9.29 4.53
C VAL A 162 15.92 10.61 5.00
N LEU A 163 17.16 10.92 4.59
CA LEU A 163 17.88 12.10 5.08
C LEU A 163 17.63 13.38 4.29
N GLY A 164 16.94 13.31 3.14
CA GLY A 164 16.71 14.47 2.28
C GLY A 164 17.99 15.03 1.65
N ILE A 165 19.00 14.18 1.43
CA ILE A 165 20.31 14.60 0.89
C ILE A 165 20.46 14.21 -0.59
N ASN A 166 21.43 14.84 -1.27
CA ASN A 166 21.75 14.58 -2.68
C ASN A 166 20.59 14.88 -3.64
N ASP A 167 19.91 16.02 -3.45
CA ASP A 167 18.76 16.45 -4.25
C ASP A 167 17.62 15.40 -4.24
N SER A 168 17.41 14.78 -3.08
CA SER A 168 16.34 13.80 -2.86
C SER A 168 14.99 14.36 -3.31
N THR A 169 14.24 13.53 -4.03
CA THR A 169 12.95 13.94 -4.63
C THR A 169 11.85 14.18 -3.60
N SER A 170 11.93 13.54 -2.43
CA SER A 170 11.00 13.76 -1.31
C SER A 170 11.40 14.93 -0.41
N GLY A 171 12.68 15.32 -0.39
CA GLY A 171 13.21 16.28 0.57
C GLY A 171 13.48 15.69 1.97
N GLY A 172 13.32 14.39 2.17
CA GLY A 172 13.62 13.70 3.43
C GLY A 172 12.38 13.24 4.19
N TRP A 173 12.55 12.23 5.06
CA TRP A 173 11.51 11.87 6.02
C TRP A 173 11.52 12.86 7.20
N LEU A 174 10.35 13.36 7.60
CA LEU A 174 10.23 14.36 8.66
C LEU A 174 10.17 13.72 10.05
N LEU A 175 11.28 13.10 10.45
CA LEU A 175 11.41 12.26 11.65
C LEU A 175 11.60 13.03 12.96
N ASP A 176 11.91 14.32 12.87
CA ASP A 176 12.10 15.24 14.00
C ASP A 176 10.76 15.81 14.53
N ARG A 177 9.66 15.54 13.83
CA ARG A 177 8.30 15.96 14.17
C ARG A 177 7.49 14.76 14.62
N ASP A 178 6.72 14.95 15.69
CA ASP A 178 5.74 13.94 16.10
C ASP A 178 4.62 13.84 15.06
N ILE A 179 4.20 12.60 14.73
CA ILE A 179 3.20 12.38 13.68
C ILE A 179 1.81 12.89 14.09
N LEU A 180 1.47 12.83 15.38
CA LEU A 180 0.16 13.27 15.86
C LEU A 180 0.20 14.72 16.35
N ALA A 181 1.25 15.12 17.07
CA ALA A 181 1.38 16.45 17.64
C ALA A 181 2.68 17.15 17.18
N PRO A 182 2.82 17.49 15.89
CA PRO A 182 4.07 17.98 15.30
C PRO A 182 4.57 19.32 15.89
N GLY A 183 3.66 20.18 16.37
CA GLY A 183 4.00 21.40 17.10
C GLY A 183 4.41 21.17 18.56
N GLY A 184 4.35 19.92 19.03
CA GLY A 184 4.44 19.54 20.43
C GLY A 184 3.09 19.67 21.16
N ILE A 185 2.98 19.00 22.30
CA ILE A 185 1.73 18.83 23.09
C ILE A 185 1.16 20.18 23.60
N ILE A 186 1.98 21.24 23.62
CA ILE A 186 1.65 22.56 24.19
C ILE A 186 1.40 23.62 23.08
N SER A 187 1.74 23.34 21.81
CA SER A 187 1.62 24.31 20.72
C SER A 187 0.28 24.19 20.00
N PHE A 188 -0.70 24.98 20.45
CA PHE A 188 -2.07 24.91 19.92
C PHE A 188 -2.20 25.47 18.48
N GLY A 189 -1.43 26.51 18.12
CA GLY A 189 -1.55 27.16 16.80
C GLY A 189 -1.07 26.26 15.65
N ASN A 190 0.16 25.78 15.72
CA ASN A 190 0.75 24.93 14.68
C ASN A 190 0.03 23.57 14.54
N ASN A 191 -0.42 22.97 15.66
CA ASN A 191 -1.21 21.76 15.60
C ASN A 191 -2.61 22.04 15.01
N GLY A 192 -3.18 23.22 15.24
CA GLY A 192 -4.44 23.65 14.64
C GLY A 192 -4.36 23.69 13.12
N ASP A 193 -3.39 24.42 12.55
CA ASP A 193 -3.19 24.50 11.09
C ASP A 193 -2.98 23.10 10.46
N TYR A 194 -2.23 22.24 11.15
CA TYR A 194 -2.03 20.85 10.74
C TYR A 194 -3.33 20.05 10.72
N TYR A 195 -4.10 20.05 11.81
CA TYR A 195 -5.37 19.33 11.85
C TYR A 195 -6.40 19.92 10.89
N ASP A 196 -6.46 21.23 10.72
CA ASP A 196 -7.35 21.90 9.75
C ASP A 196 -7.11 21.37 8.33
N THR A 197 -5.85 21.15 7.93
CA THR A 197 -5.54 20.54 6.62
C THR A 197 -5.96 19.08 6.53
N LEU A 198 -5.69 18.28 7.57
CA LEU A 198 -6.08 16.87 7.56
C LEU A 198 -7.61 16.72 7.51
N GLU A 199 -8.32 17.49 8.35
CA GLU A 199 -9.77 17.51 8.41
C GLU A 199 -10.38 18.02 7.10
N ALA A 200 -9.78 19.02 6.44
CA ALA A 200 -10.27 19.50 5.14
C ALA A 200 -10.18 18.42 4.05
N ASP A 201 -9.07 17.67 4.00
CA ASP A 201 -8.89 16.56 3.05
C ASP A 201 -9.91 15.44 3.31
N VAL A 202 -10.06 15.02 4.58
CA VAL A 202 -11.00 13.96 4.96
C VAL A 202 -12.45 14.41 4.75
N ARG A 203 -12.77 15.69 5.02
CA ARG A 203 -14.07 16.28 4.70
C ARG A 203 -14.38 16.20 3.22
N ALA A 204 -13.40 16.47 2.35
CA ALA A 204 -13.61 16.35 0.90
C ALA A 204 -14.00 14.92 0.47
N LYS A 205 -13.44 13.90 1.11
CA LYS A 205 -13.82 12.49 0.89
C LYS A 205 -15.23 12.19 1.42
N ALA A 206 -15.59 12.68 2.61
CA ALA A 206 -16.94 12.55 3.17
C ALA A 206 -18.00 13.26 2.32
N ASP A 207 -17.74 14.49 1.89
CA ASP A 207 -18.61 15.29 1.00
C ASP A 207 -18.83 14.61 -0.36
N ALA A 208 -17.84 13.83 -0.83
CA ALA A 208 -17.97 12.99 -2.03
C ALA A 208 -18.79 11.70 -1.79
N GLY A 209 -19.25 11.46 -0.56
CA GLY A 209 -20.10 10.35 -0.15
C GLY A 209 -19.33 9.05 0.05
N PHE A 210 -18.06 9.12 0.42
CA PHE A 210 -17.23 7.95 0.74
C PHE A 210 -17.02 7.83 2.24
N PRO A 211 -17.01 6.61 2.79
CA PRO A 211 -16.86 6.41 4.23
C PRO A 211 -15.48 6.89 4.69
N ILE A 212 -15.44 7.46 5.89
CA ILE A 212 -14.23 8.00 6.52
C ILE A 212 -14.05 7.39 7.92
N SER A 213 -12.87 7.57 8.49
CA SER A 213 -12.46 7.02 9.79
C SER A 213 -11.24 7.76 10.32
N LEU A 214 -10.83 7.42 11.54
CA LEU A 214 -9.53 7.86 12.08
C LEU A 214 -8.36 7.43 11.17
N THR A 215 -8.51 6.32 10.42
CA THR A 215 -7.49 5.89 9.45
C THR A 215 -7.26 6.91 8.35
N ASP A 216 -8.27 7.69 7.95
CA ASP A 216 -8.11 8.72 6.93
C ASP A 216 -7.21 9.84 7.44
N LEU A 217 -7.48 10.38 8.63
CA LEU A 217 -6.62 11.38 9.29
C LEU A 217 -5.21 10.82 9.51
N TRP A 218 -5.10 9.57 9.94
CA TRP A 218 -3.81 8.90 10.12
C TRP A 218 -3.02 8.74 8.81
N GLY A 219 -3.69 8.34 7.73
CA GLY A 219 -3.07 8.20 6.41
C GLY A 219 -2.58 9.54 5.87
N ARG A 220 -3.33 10.62 6.09
CA ARG A 220 -2.88 11.98 5.78
C ARG A 220 -1.69 12.37 6.65
N ALA A 221 -1.73 12.10 7.95
CA ALA A 221 -0.60 12.35 8.84
C ALA A 221 0.66 11.63 8.36
N LEU A 222 0.58 10.35 7.98
CA LEU A 222 1.71 9.62 7.40
C LEU A 222 2.21 10.24 6.08
N SER A 223 1.33 10.82 5.26
CA SER A 223 1.72 11.48 4.00
C SER A 223 2.71 12.62 4.24
N TYR A 224 2.48 13.44 5.27
CA TYR A 224 3.37 14.55 5.63
C TYR A 224 4.79 14.10 5.94
N HIS A 225 4.95 12.89 6.49
CA HIS A 225 6.25 12.43 7.00
C HIS A 225 7.03 11.56 6.01
N PHE A 226 6.33 10.85 5.11
CA PHE A 226 6.94 9.81 4.27
C PHE A 226 6.79 10.01 2.77
N LEU A 227 5.86 10.88 2.36
CA LEU A 227 5.67 11.22 0.95
C LEU A 227 6.32 12.59 0.66
N ASN A 228 6.17 13.02 -0.57
CA ASN A 228 6.74 14.21 -1.15
C ASN A 228 5.87 15.45 -0.81
N GLU A 229 6.22 16.60 -1.41
CA GLU A 229 5.48 17.87 -1.29
C GLU A 229 5.36 18.49 0.12
N THR A 230 5.84 17.82 1.17
CA THR A 230 5.96 18.34 2.53
C THR A 230 7.43 18.45 2.92
N ASN A 231 7.84 19.60 3.45
CA ASN A 231 9.19 19.87 3.94
C ASN A 231 9.13 20.78 5.17
N GLU A 232 10.29 21.09 5.76
CA GLU A 232 10.37 21.91 6.96
C GLU A 232 9.74 23.31 6.82
N ASP A 233 9.84 23.91 5.63
CA ASP A 233 9.37 25.27 5.36
C ASP A 233 7.84 25.34 5.19
N ASN A 234 7.22 24.29 4.64
CA ASN A 234 5.80 24.28 4.33
C ASN A 234 4.96 23.39 5.25
N PHE A 235 5.54 22.71 6.24
CA PHE A 235 4.85 21.71 7.07
C PHE A 235 3.51 22.16 7.65
N TYR A 236 3.40 23.42 8.08
CA TYR A 236 2.15 23.98 8.64
C TYR A 236 1.38 24.86 7.64
N SER A 237 1.70 24.78 6.35
CA SER A 237 1.04 25.57 5.32
C SER A 237 -0.33 24.99 5.00
N THR A 238 -1.39 25.71 5.37
CA THR A 238 -2.77 25.31 5.03
C THR A 238 -3.13 25.38 3.54
N SER A 239 -2.17 25.81 2.70
CA SER A 239 -2.33 25.93 1.24
C SER A 239 -1.42 25.00 0.44
N ALA A 240 -0.47 24.33 1.08
CA ALA A 240 0.37 23.37 0.39
C ALA A 240 -0.40 22.05 0.18
N PRO A 241 -0.12 21.32 -0.90
CA PRO A 241 -0.89 20.13 -1.27
C PRO A 241 -0.62 18.91 -0.37
N HIS A 242 0.55 18.84 0.26
CA HIS A 242 0.93 17.76 1.19
C HIS A 242 0.57 16.35 0.67
N ASP A 243 0.79 16.12 -0.63
CA ASP A 243 0.48 14.85 -1.31
C ASP A 243 -0.97 14.35 -1.17
N GLN A 244 -1.93 15.27 -1.03
CA GLN A 244 -3.35 14.93 -0.87
C GLN A 244 -3.92 14.08 -2.01
N GLY A 245 -3.36 14.17 -3.21
CA GLY A 245 -3.81 13.44 -4.39
C GLY A 245 -2.91 12.30 -4.86
N THR A 246 -1.85 11.95 -4.12
CA THR A 246 -0.89 10.93 -4.58
C THR A 246 -1.46 9.53 -4.42
N LEU A 247 -1.48 8.77 -5.52
CA LEU A 247 -2.10 7.44 -5.59
C LEU A 247 -1.05 6.33 -5.46
N PHE A 248 -1.39 5.24 -4.79
CA PHE A 248 -0.53 4.07 -4.72
C PHE A 248 -0.34 3.42 -6.10
N SER A 249 -1.39 3.35 -6.92
CA SER A 249 -1.28 2.83 -8.30
C SER A 249 -0.40 3.69 -9.21
N ALA A 250 -0.09 4.94 -8.83
CA ALA A 250 0.80 5.81 -9.61
C ALA A 250 2.25 5.32 -9.65
N ILE A 251 2.64 4.38 -8.77
CA ILE A 251 3.93 3.68 -8.83
C ILE A 251 4.18 3.09 -10.24
N LYS A 252 3.12 2.68 -10.97
CA LYS A 252 3.23 2.17 -12.34
C LYS A 252 3.89 3.13 -13.32
N TYR A 253 3.87 4.43 -13.02
CA TYR A 253 4.37 5.48 -13.90
C TYR A 253 5.78 5.94 -13.56
N THR A 254 6.40 5.38 -12.51
CA THR A 254 7.80 5.69 -12.16
C THR A 254 8.77 4.97 -13.12
N GLN A 255 9.95 5.55 -13.33
CA GLN A 255 10.89 5.08 -14.36
C GLN A 255 11.47 3.69 -14.04
N ASN A 256 11.82 3.44 -12.77
CA ASN A 256 12.34 2.16 -12.30
C ASN A 256 11.25 1.08 -12.27
N PHE A 257 9.99 1.44 -12.09
CA PHE A 257 8.90 0.48 -12.24
C PHE A 257 8.64 0.16 -13.72
N GLN A 258 8.56 1.15 -14.61
CA GLN A 258 8.34 0.90 -16.04
C GLN A 258 9.45 0.03 -16.66
N SER A 259 10.70 0.21 -16.24
CA SER A 259 11.84 -0.60 -16.63
C SER A 259 11.95 -1.95 -15.90
N ALA A 260 11.02 -2.27 -15.00
CA ALA A 260 11.02 -3.44 -14.15
C ALA A 260 12.28 -3.60 -13.28
N ALA A 261 12.98 -2.49 -13.00
CA ALA A 261 14.19 -2.43 -12.17
C ALA A 261 13.88 -2.47 -10.67
N MET A 262 12.70 -2.01 -10.26
CA MET A 262 12.19 -2.07 -8.89
C MET A 262 11.64 -3.47 -8.54
N PRO A 263 11.83 -3.98 -7.32
CA PRO A 263 10.98 -5.07 -6.81
C PRO A 263 9.53 -4.60 -6.77
N LEU A 264 8.57 -5.45 -7.13
CA LEU A 264 7.16 -5.07 -7.12
C LEU A 264 6.70 -4.81 -5.66
N PRO A 265 6.20 -3.60 -5.34
CA PRO A 265 5.80 -3.26 -3.99
C PRO A 265 4.41 -3.82 -3.65
N ILE A 266 4.28 -4.41 -2.47
CA ILE A 266 3.00 -4.91 -1.96
C ILE A 266 2.81 -4.44 -0.52
N LEU A 267 1.67 -3.84 -0.22
CA LEU A 267 1.25 -3.60 1.16
C LEU A 267 0.32 -4.72 1.60
N VAL A 268 0.53 -5.21 2.82
CA VAL A 268 -0.32 -6.25 3.40
C VAL A 268 -1.21 -5.65 4.47
N THR A 269 -2.48 -6.05 4.43
CA THR A 269 -3.52 -5.67 5.37
C THR A 269 -4.34 -6.92 5.73
N THR A 270 -5.25 -6.81 6.67
CA THR A 270 -6.23 -7.88 6.93
C THR A 270 -7.60 -7.26 7.14
N SER A 271 -8.63 -8.10 7.02
CA SER A 271 -10.02 -7.67 7.23
C SER A 271 -10.48 -7.85 8.67
N ARG A 272 -11.60 -7.21 9.00
CA ARG A 272 -12.41 -7.47 10.19
C ARG A 272 -13.83 -7.81 9.76
N VAL A 273 -14.45 -8.77 10.47
CA VAL A 273 -15.84 -9.19 10.23
C VAL A 273 -16.80 -8.11 10.69
N SER A 274 -16.64 -7.63 11.92
CA SER A 274 -17.28 -6.42 12.44
C SER A 274 -16.51 -5.90 13.64
N GLU A 275 -16.41 -4.59 13.78
CA GLU A 275 -15.84 -3.91 14.95
C GLU A 275 -16.67 -4.18 16.22
N GLU A 276 -18.00 -4.13 16.13
CA GLU A 276 -18.93 -4.33 17.27
C GLU A 276 -18.81 -5.72 17.91
N SER A 277 -18.62 -6.78 17.12
CA SER A 277 -18.39 -8.14 17.65
C SER A 277 -17.12 -8.25 18.49
N GLN A 278 -16.18 -7.29 18.37
CA GLN A 278 -15.00 -7.20 19.23
C GLN A 278 -15.21 -6.31 20.46
N GLN A 279 -16.00 -5.24 20.35
CA GLN A 279 -16.37 -4.42 21.50
C GLN A 279 -17.25 -5.21 22.49
N ALA A 280 -18.10 -6.12 22.01
CA ALA A 280 -19.06 -6.85 22.82
C ALA A 280 -18.48 -8.07 23.59
N ASN A 281 -17.23 -8.47 23.35
CA ASN A 281 -16.75 -9.80 23.77
C ASN A 281 -15.33 -9.85 24.38
N ASP A 282 -14.99 -8.90 25.26
CA ASP A 282 -13.71 -8.84 25.99
C ASP A 282 -12.50 -8.89 25.04
N SER A 283 -12.19 -7.72 24.49
CA SER A 283 -11.15 -7.42 23.50
C SER A 283 -9.78 -8.05 23.84
N THR A 284 -9.60 -9.33 23.53
CA THR A 284 -8.27 -9.81 23.18
C THR A 284 -7.99 -9.31 21.77
N THR A 285 -6.87 -8.60 21.66
CA THR A 285 -6.22 -7.98 20.51
C THR A 285 -5.93 -8.92 19.32
N VAL A 286 -6.65 -10.03 19.21
CA VAL A 286 -6.39 -11.13 18.29
C VAL A 286 -7.37 -11.03 17.12
N ILE A 287 -6.85 -10.61 15.98
CA ILE A 287 -7.52 -10.81 14.69
C ILE A 287 -7.55 -12.32 14.43
N PRO A 288 -8.73 -12.94 14.27
CA PRO A 288 -8.82 -14.38 14.05
C PRO A 288 -8.07 -14.82 12.80
N LEU A 289 -7.50 -16.03 12.83
CA LEU A 289 -6.76 -16.58 11.66
C LEU A 289 -7.66 -16.78 10.44
N GLU A 290 -8.96 -16.93 10.65
CA GLU A 290 -9.94 -17.03 9.56
C GLU A 290 -10.18 -15.70 8.82
N ASN A 291 -9.72 -14.57 9.35
CA ASN A 291 -9.86 -13.30 8.66
C ASN A 291 -8.92 -13.26 7.46
N VAL A 292 -9.50 -13.05 6.28
CA VAL A 292 -8.78 -12.95 5.02
C VAL A 292 -7.77 -11.80 5.07
N GLY A 293 -6.51 -12.12 4.75
CA GLY A 293 -5.46 -11.17 4.44
C GLY A 293 -5.65 -10.55 3.06
N PHE A 294 -5.33 -9.26 2.92
CA PHE A 294 -5.45 -8.51 1.67
C PHE A 294 -4.11 -7.93 1.23
N GLU A 295 -3.87 -7.96 -0.06
CA GLU A 295 -2.72 -7.36 -0.72
C GLU A 295 -3.15 -6.11 -1.49
N ILE A 296 -2.41 -5.01 -1.32
CA ILE A 296 -2.50 -3.80 -2.14
C ILE A 296 -1.22 -3.73 -2.97
N SER A 297 -1.34 -3.90 -4.28
CA SER A 297 -0.24 -3.73 -5.23
C SER A 297 -0.58 -2.61 -6.24
N PRO A 298 0.38 -2.14 -7.06
CA PRO A 298 0.07 -1.19 -8.13
C PRO A 298 -0.92 -1.73 -9.18
N TYR A 299 -1.10 -3.06 -9.24
CA TYR A 299 -1.99 -3.73 -10.18
C TYR A 299 -3.33 -4.12 -9.58
N SER A 300 -3.37 -4.61 -8.34
CA SER A 300 -4.58 -5.16 -7.75
C SER A 300 -4.73 -4.93 -6.25
N PHE A 301 -5.99 -4.88 -5.82
CA PHE A 301 -6.40 -5.06 -4.43
C PHE A 301 -7.24 -6.33 -4.32
N GLY A 302 -6.91 -7.20 -3.37
CA GLY A 302 -7.67 -8.43 -3.15
C GLY A 302 -6.94 -9.43 -2.29
N SER A 303 -7.33 -10.69 -2.40
CA SER A 303 -6.70 -11.79 -1.66
C SER A 303 -6.57 -13.04 -2.52
N PHE A 304 -5.43 -13.70 -2.36
CA PHE A 304 -5.14 -15.01 -2.92
C PHE A 304 -5.43 -16.14 -1.91
N GLU A 305 -5.95 -15.84 -0.73
CA GLU A 305 -6.31 -16.86 0.26
C GLU A 305 -7.61 -17.58 -0.12
N PRO A 306 -7.79 -18.85 0.30
CA PRO A 306 -8.98 -19.62 -0.08
C PRO A 306 -10.29 -18.94 0.31
N GLY A 307 -10.31 -18.15 1.40
CA GLY A 307 -11.51 -17.47 1.90
C GLY A 307 -12.08 -16.41 0.96
N LEU A 308 -11.28 -15.85 0.05
CA LEU A 308 -11.75 -14.86 -0.93
C LEU A 308 -11.31 -15.19 -2.36
N ALA A 309 -10.05 -15.55 -2.60
CA ALA A 309 -9.55 -15.92 -3.94
C ALA A 309 -10.06 -15.00 -5.07
N ALA A 310 -9.97 -13.69 -4.86
CA ALA A 310 -10.46 -12.70 -5.81
C ALA A 310 -9.74 -11.37 -5.64
N TYR A 311 -9.68 -10.60 -6.73
CA TYR A 311 -9.09 -9.27 -6.74
C TYR A 311 -9.80 -8.33 -7.73
N ILE A 312 -9.59 -7.03 -7.51
CA ILE A 312 -9.96 -5.94 -8.43
C ILE A 312 -8.71 -5.15 -8.81
N PRO A 313 -8.71 -4.40 -9.93
CA PRO A 313 -7.65 -3.43 -10.21
C PRO A 313 -7.61 -2.35 -9.11
N THR A 314 -6.43 -2.02 -8.59
CA THR A 314 -6.25 -0.99 -7.55
C THR A 314 -6.80 0.37 -7.96
N GLU A 315 -6.76 0.68 -9.27
CA GLU A 315 -7.33 1.91 -9.84
C GLU A 315 -8.85 2.03 -9.59
N TYR A 316 -9.56 0.90 -9.44
CA TYR A 316 -11.00 0.87 -9.16
C TYR A 316 -11.34 0.57 -7.70
N LEU A 317 -10.35 0.65 -6.81
CA LEU A 317 -10.56 0.52 -5.37
C LEU A 317 -11.64 1.51 -4.90
N GLY A 318 -12.45 1.08 -3.94
CA GLY A 318 -13.60 1.87 -3.46
C GLY A 318 -14.87 1.72 -4.32
N THR A 319 -14.87 0.90 -5.37
CA THR A 319 -16.09 0.52 -6.08
C THR A 319 -16.86 -0.54 -5.30
N GLN A 320 -18.10 -0.25 -4.91
CA GLN A 320 -18.98 -1.26 -4.31
C GLN A 320 -19.54 -2.19 -5.40
N LEU A 321 -19.38 -3.49 -5.22
CA LEU A 321 -19.91 -4.52 -6.11
C LEU A 321 -20.92 -5.38 -5.34
N ASP A 322 -21.91 -5.93 -6.03
CA ASP A 322 -22.78 -6.99 -5.54
C ASP A 322 -22.62 -8.21 -6.45
N ASN A 323 -22.02 -9.28 -5.92
CA ASN A 323 -21.71 -10.51 -6.65
C ASN A 323 -20.98 -10.22 -7.99
N GLY A 324 -19.97 -9.36 -7.93
CA GLY A 324 -19.13 -8.97 -9.07
C GLY A 324 -19.72 -7.92 -10.01
N GLN A 325 -20.92 -7.41 -9.75
CA GLN A 325 -21.55 -6.35 -10.55
C GLN A 325 -21.54 -5.01 -9.80
N PRO A 326 -21.13 -3.89 -10.44
CA PRO A 326 -21.18 -2.58 -9.79
C PRO A 326 -22.60 -2.22 -9.35
N THR A 327 -22.77 -1.86 -8.07
CA THR A 327 -24.08 -1.40 -7.57
C THR A 327 -24.45 -0.02 -8.13
N ASN A 328 -23.43 0.74 -8.56
CA ASN A 328 -23.55 2.05 -9.17
C ASN A 328 -22.34 2.29 -10.11
N ARG A 329 -21.96 3.56 -10.30
CA ARG A 329 -20.74 3.99 -10.99
C ARG A 329 -19.49 3.51 -10.27
N CYS A 330 -18.46 3.19 -11.05
CA CYS A 330 -17.16 2.79 -10.55
C CYS A 330 -16.44 3.98 -9.93
N VAL A 331 -15.42 3.70 -9.14
CA VAL A 331 -14.70 4.70 -8.35
C VAL A 331 -13.26 4.72 -8.81
N GLN A 332 -12.66 5.91 -8.89
CA GLN A 332 -11.22 6.10 -9.09
C GLN A 332 -10.69 7.05 -8.02
N TYR A 333 -9.36 7.04 -7.84
CA TYR A 333 -8.63 7.87 -6.88
C TYR A 333 -8.89 7.57 -5.40
N PHE A 334 -9.49 6.42 -5.09
CA PHE A 334 -9.65 5.95 -3.71
C PHE A 334 -8.34 5.40 -3.13
N ASP A 335 -7.42 4.94 -3.98
CA ASP A 335 -6.14 4.34 -3.62
C ASP A 335 -5.07 5.36 -3.23
N ASN A 336 -5.44 6.45 -2.53
CA ASN A 336 -4.50 7.42 -2.00
C ASN A 336 -3.38 6.69 -1.22
N ALA A 337 -2.11 7.01 -1.52
CA ALA A 337 -0.95 6.33 -0.98
C ALA A 337 -0.85 6.45 0.55
N GLY A 338 -1.18 7.62 1.08
CA GLY A 338 -1.30 7.86 2.52
C GLY A 338 -2.36 6.97 3.16
N PHE A 339 -3.54 6.88 2.55
CA PHE A 339 -4.61 6.00 3.02
C PHE A 339 -4.25 4.51 2.93
N ALA A 340 -3.52 4.09 1.88
CA ALA A 340 -3.03 2.72 1.74
C ALA A 340 -2.02 2.36 2.85
N MET A 341 -1.04 3.24 3.13
CA MET A 341 -0.13 3.13 4.28
C MET A 341 -0.91 3.09 5.61
N GLY A 342 -1.86 4.02 5.77
CA GLY A 342 -2.70 4.13 6.96
C GLY A 342 -3.51 2.85 7.19
N SER A 343 -4.11 2.28 6.15
CA SER A 343 -4.86 1.02 6.19
C SER A 343 -4.00 -0.14 6.67
N SER A 344 -2.77 -0.24 6.18
CA SER A 344 -1.78 -1.24 6.62
C SER A 344 -1.23 -0.99 8.02
N ALA A 345 -1.42 0.20 8.59
CA ALA A 345 -0.96 0.60 9.92
C ALA A 345 -2.11 1.01 10.86
N SER A 346 -3.35 0.57 10.58
CA SER A 346 -4.55 0.89 11.37
C SER A 346 -4.70 -0.07 12.54
N LEU A 347 -3.90 0.14 13.59
CA LEU A 347 -3.87 -0.69 14.80
C LEU A 347 -4.56 -0.04 16.01
N PHE A 348 -5.31 1.05 15.82
CA PHE A 348 -5.89 1.86 16.91
C PHE A 348 -6.65 1.03 17.95
N ASN A 349 -7.35 -0.02 17.52
CA ASN A 349 -8.09 -0.94 18.37
C ASN A 349 -7.22 -1.87 19.24
N ALA A 350 -6.03 -2.27 18.76
CA ALA A 350 -5.20 -3.25 19.48
C ALA A 350 -4.13 -2.60 20.38
N VAL A 351 -3.87 -1.31 20.21
CA VAL A 351 -2.94 -0.54 21.06
C VAL A 351 -3.67 0.39 22.05
N GLN A 352 -5.00 0.25 22.20
CA GLN A 352 -5.81 1.03 23.14
C GLN A 352 -5.24 1.04 24.57
N GLU A 353 -4.79 -0.10 25.08
CA GLU A 353 -4.19 -0.20 26.42
C GLU A 353 -2.77 0.41 26.50
N SER A 354 -2.06 0.49 25.37
CA SER A 354 -0.74 1.13 25.29
C SER A 354 -0.83 2.66 25.23
N PHE A 355 -2.03 3.22 25.09
CA PHE A 355 -2.31 4.66 25.10
C PHE A 355 -2.40 5.26 26.52
N ALA A 356 -1.80 4.62 27.53
CA ALA A 356 -1.89 4.96 28.95
C ALA A 356 -1.34 6.34 29.36
N GLY A 357 -0.85 7.16 28.42
CA GLY A 357 -0.51 8.56 28.68
C GLY A 357 -1.70 9.48 28.42
N ALA A 358 -2.13 10.25 29.42
CA ALA A 358 -3.29 11.16 29.33
C ALA A 358 -3.25 12.08 28.10
N ALA A 359 -2.08 12.63 27.77
CA ALA A 359 -1.91 13.49 26.60
C ALA A 359 -2.17 12.77 25.26
N PHE A 360 -1.85 11.48 25.15
CA PHE A 360 -2.11 10.71 23.94
C PHE A 360 -3.60 10.35 23.84
N ALA A 361 -4.23 9.99 24.96
CA ALA A 361 -5.67 9.74 25.02
C ALA A 361 -6.48 11.00 24.63
N ASP A 362 -6.04 12.19 25.05
CA ASP A 362 -6.67 13.46 24.68
C ASP A 362 -6.57 13.71 23.17
N VAL A 363 -5.42 13.44 22.54
CA VAL A 363 -5.23 13.58 21.09
C VAL A 363 -6.13 12.62 20.32
N ILE A 364 -6.19 11.33 20.70
CA ILE A 364 -7.08 10.37 20.03
C ILE A 364 -8.55 10.76 20.21
N SER A 365 -8.94 11.22 21.40
CA SER A 365 -10.31 11.68 21.65
C SER A 365 -10.66 12.91 20.81
N TYR A 366 -9.72 13.84 20.63
CA TYR A 366 -9.87 14.97 19.73
C TYR A 366 -10.06 14.52 18.28
N LEU A 367 -9.22 13.60 17.78
CA LEU A 367 -9.30 13.12 16.40
C LEU A 367 -10.59 12.32 16.14
N LEU A 368 -11.07 11.54 17.11
CA LEU A 368 -12.36 10.86 17.02
C LEU A 368 -13.54 11.84 17.02
N GLN A 369 -13.46 12.89 17.84
CA GLN A 369 -14.45 13.97 17.80
C GLN A 369 -14.41 14.69 16.45
N ALA A 370 -13.23 14.95 15.89
CA ALA A 370 -13.08 15.55 14.57
C ALA A 370 -13.76 14.69 13.50
N ILE A 371 -13.52 13.37 13.48
CA ILE A 371 -14.24 12.46 12.57
C ILE A 371 -15.75 12.52 12.77
N THR A 372 -16.22 12.55 14.02
CA THR A 372 -17.66 12.66 14.32
C THR A 372 -18.24 13.98 13.78
N ASP A 373 -17.52 15.09 13.93
CA ASP A 373 -17.92 16.42 13.48
C ASP A 373 -17.91 16.55 11.95
N LEU A 374 -17.20 15.67 11.24
CA LEU A 374 -17.22 15.56 9.78
C LEU A 374 -18.46 14.85 9.22
N ASP A 375 -19.39 14.39 10.07
CA ASP A 375 -20.64 13.71 9.69
C ASP A 375 -20.40 12.54 8.71
N PRO A 376 -19.70 11.49 9.17
CA PRO A 376 -19.26 10.40 8.30
C PRO A 376 -20.46 9.69 7.66
N PRO A 377 -20.37 9.30 6.37
CA PRO A 377 -21.47 8.59 5.71
C PRO A 377 -21.90 7.32 6.45
N GLU A 378 -23.18 6.95 6.32
CA GLU A 378 -23.77 5.79 6.98
C GLU A 378 -22.94 4.51 6.76
N GLY A 379 -22.76 3.73 7.83
CA GLY A 379 -21.98 2.49 7.80
C GLY A 379 -20.45 2.69 7.97
N SER A 380 -19.97 3.93 8.08
CA SER A 380 -18.58 4.22 8.48
C SER A 380 -18.28 3.71 9.88
N VAL A 381 -17.04 3.25 10.08
CA VAL A 381 -16.55 2.62 11.31
C VAL A 381 -15.28 3.34 11.76
N ASP A 382 -15.24 3.83 13.00
CA ASP A 382 -14.31 4.90 13.38
C ASP A 382 -12.83 4.48 13.40
N LEU A 383 -12.52 3.24 13.82
CA LEU A 383 -11.16 2.83 14.17
C LEU A 383 -10.53 1.84 13.18
N VAL A 384 -11.11 1.72 11.98
CA VAL A 384 -10.65 0.84 10.90
C VAL A 384 -10.74 1.58 9.57
N ALA A 385 -9.97 1.14 8.59
CA ALA A 385 -10.05 1.69 7.26
C ALA A 385 -11.34 1.20 6.58
N ASN A 386 -12.20 2.13 6.16
CA ASN A 386 -13.49 1.81 5.53
C ASN A 386 -13.39 1.79 4.02
N TYR A 387 -13.62 0.63 3.41
CA TYR A 387 -13.60 0.43 1.97
C TYR A 387 -15.01 0.05 1.52
N PRO A 388 -15.64 0.74 0.56
CA PRO A 388 -16.82 0.20 -0.11
C PRO A 388 -16.51 -1.21 -0.64
N ASN A 389 -17.33 -2.20 -0.27
CA ASN A 389 -16.95 -3.60 -0.44
C ASN A 389 -17.08 -4.05 -1.90
N SER A 390 -15.95 -4.26 -2.57
CA SER A 390 -15.89 -4.82 -3.93
C SER A 390 -16.10 -6.34 -3.98
N PHE A 391 -16.27 -6.99 -2.84
CA PHE A 391 -16.42 -8.44 -2.71
C PHE A 391 -17.74 -8.82 -2.02
N MET A 392 -18.69 -7.88 -1.92
CA MET A 392 -20.00 -8.14 -1.31
C MET A 392 -20.73 -9.23 -2.10
N ASN A 393 -21.33 -10.17 -1.37
CA ASN A 393 -22.03 -11.35 -1.89
C ASN A 393 -21.21 -12.22 -2.86
N TYR A 394 -19.89 -12.01 -2.95
CA TYR A 394 -19.03 -12.87 -3.76
C TYR A 394 -18.87 -14.24 -3.08
N ASN A 395 -19.01 -15.30 -3.86
CA ASN A 395 -18.84 -16.66 -3.40
C ASN A 395 -17.60 -17.28 -4.08
N PRO A 396 -16.50 -17.53 -3.34
CA PRO A 396 -15.28 -18.04 -3.94
C PRO A 396 -15.46 -19.49 -4.44
N SER A 397 -14.79 -19.81 -5.55
CA SER A 397 -14.81 -21.14 -6.18
C SER A 397 -14.10 -22.22 -5.35
N THR A 398 -13.47 -21.83 -4.24
CA THR A 398 -12.65 -22.66 -3.35
C THR A 398 -13.45 -23.53 -2.38
N GLY A 399 -14.76 -23.26 -2.24
CA GLY A 399 -15.63 -23.93 -1.25
C GLY A 399 -15.57 -23.33 0.16
N TYR A 400 -14.81 -22.24 0.35
CA TYR A 400 -14.83 -21.44 1.58
C TYR A 400 -15.86 -20.29 1.46
N SER A 401 -16.09 -19.57 2.56
CA SER A 401 -16.91 -18.37 2.56
C SER A 401 -16.07 -17.16 2.94
N PHE A 402 -16.25 -16.06 2.22
CA PHE A 402 -15.68 -14.78 2.63
C PHE A 402 -16.49 -14.20 3.79
N GLN A 403 -15.86 -14.11 4.96
CA GLN A 403 -16.47 -13.71 6.23
C GLN A 403 -17.11 -12.31 6.20
N SER A 404 -16.62 -11.41 5.35
CA SER A 404 -17.16 -10.05 5.20
C SER A 404 -18.02 -9.89 3.93
N ALA A 405 -18.45 -10.98 3.27
CA ALA A 405 -19.28 -10.92 2.07
C ALA A 405 -20.64 -10.23 2.30
N GLY A 406 -21.17 -10.26 3.52
CA GLY A 406 -22.44 -9.61 3.87
C GLY A 406 -22.33 -8.12 4.19
N ASN A 407 -21.12 -7.55 4.24
CA ASN A 407 -20.93 -6.16 4.66
C ASN A 407 -20.89 -5.24 3.45
N GLU A 408 -21.59 -4.10 3.52
CA GLU A 408 -21.46 -3.05 2.50
C GLU A 408 -20.11 -2.33 2.59
N ILE A 409 -19.59 -2.19 3.82
CA ILE A 409 -18.27 -1.64 4.11
C ILE A 409 -17.33 -2.77 4.53
N LEU A 410 -16.27 -2.94 3.76
CA LEU A 410 -15.15 -3.80 4.09
C LEU A 410 -14.24 -3.06 5.08
N GLN A 411 -14.17 -3.60 6.30
CA GLN A 411 -13.33 -3.08 7.38
C GLN A 411 -11.91 -3.65 7.23
N ILE A 412 -10.95 -2.79 6.90
CA ILE A 412 -9.53 -3.13 6.72
C ILE A 412 -8.70 -2.60 7.88
N THR A 413 -7.73 -3.39 8.34
CA THR A 413 -6.86 -3.08 9.49
C THR A 413 -5.43 -3.55 9.22
N ASP A 414 -4.53 -3.22 10.15
CA ASP A 414 -3.13 -3.62 10.10
C ASP A 414 -2.97 -5.14 9.93
N GLY A 415 -2.08 -5.55 9.01
CA GLY A 415 -1.78 -6.95 8.72
C GLY A 415 -1.06 -7.70 9.86
N VAL A 416 -0.62 -7.03 10.93
CA VAL A 416 -0.10 -7.72 12.13
C VAL A 416 -1.24 -8.46 12.83
N SER A 417 -1.31 -9.78 12.63
CA SER A 417 -1.88 -10.68 13.64
C SER A 417 -0.75 -11.21 14.53
N PRO A 418 -1.00 -11.56 15.82
CA PRO A 418 0.02 -12.15 16.71
C PRO A 418 0.70 -13.43 16.15
N GLN A 419 0.20 -13.98 15.04
CA GLN A 419 0.64 -15.24 14.43
C GLN A 419 1.12 -15.06 12.97
N LEU A 420 0.85 -13.91 12.33
CA LEU A 420 1.27 -13.55 10.97
C LEU A 420 2.06 -12.22 11.00
N ALA A 421 3.13 -12.16 11.79
CA ALA A 421 4.08 -11.04 11.75
C ALA A 421 4.93 -11.00 10.45
N SER A 422 4.63 -11.87 9.48
CA SER A 422 5.32 -12.01 8.20
C SER A 422 4.46 -11.39 7.08
N PRO A 423 4.98 -10.45 6.27
CA PRO A 423 4.27 -9.80 5.16
C PRO A 423 3.96 -10.70 3.94
N LEU A 424 4.03 -12.02 4.07
CA LEU A 424 3.77 -12.96 3.00
C LEU A 424 2.96 -14.14 3.53
N SER A 425 1.68 -14.20 3.16
CA SER A 425 0.99 -15.48 2.93
C SER A 425 1.46 -16.01 1.57
N PRO A 426 1.74 -17.31 1.39
CA PRO A 426 2.33 -17.81 0.15
C PRO A 426 1.39 -17.56 -1.04
N SER A 427 1.75 -16.62 -1.90
CA SER A 427 1.15 -16.43 -3.23
C SER A 427 1.85 -17.36 -4.24
N PRO A 428 1.25 -17.65 -5.40
CA PRO A 428 1.85 -18.53 -6.43
C PRO A 428 3.17 -18.00 -6.99
N GLY A 429 3.42 -16.69 -6.86
CA GLY A 429 4.66 -16.03 -7.29
C GLY A 429 5.78 -16.09 -6.25
N SER A 430 5.48 -16.53 -5.03
CA SER A 430 6.41 -16.59 -3.89
C SER A 430 7.18 -17.92 -3.76
N LEU A 431 6.90 -18.89 -4.64
CA LEU A 431 7.52 -20.22 -4.64
C LEU A 431 8.24 -20.57 -5.94
#